data_AF-A0A174EWC4-F1
#
_entry.id   AF-A0A174EWC4-F1
#
_cell.length_a   1.000
_cell.length_b   1.000
_cell.length_c   1.000
_cell.angle_alpha   90.00
_cell.angle_beta   90.00
_cell.angle_gamma   90.00
#
_symmetry.space_group_name_H-M   'P 1'
#
loop_
_entity.id
_entity.type
_entity.pdbx_description
1 polymer ?
#
loop_
_entity_poly.entity_id
_entity_poly.type
_entity_poly.pdbx_seq_one_letter_code
_entity_poly.pdbx_strand_id
1 'polypeptide(L)'
;MRITKEARCAKNAREYIGNRPRLVEGKIYTLIFRQQPERSEKHTAIKKRMRFLKALPHHALFENPYGIKRSFTWWEVEKLLKGEQI
;
A
#
# COMPACT_ATOMS: atom_id res chain seq x y z
N MET A 1 2.73 -34.04 12.48
CA MET A 1 2.99 -33.46 11.13
C MET A 1 3.60 -32.07 11.30
N ARG A 2 4.88 -31.87 10.97
CA ARG A 2 5.50 -30.54 10.97
C ARG A 2 5.12 -29.83 9.68
N ILE A 3 4.44 -28.70 9.79
CA ILE A 3 4.11 -27.84 8.65
C ILE A 3 5.43 -27.30 8.11
N THR A 4 5.70 -27.51 6.81
CA THR A 4 6.92 -26.99 6.18
C THR A 4 6.88 -25.46 6.15
N LYS A 5 8.05 -24.81 6.19
CA LYS A 5 8.18 -23.35 6.15
C LYS A 5 7.45 -22.75 4.96
N GLU A 6 7.47 -23.44 3.83
CA GLU A 6 6.78 -23.05 2.59
C GLU A 6 5.26 -23.15 2.71
N ALA A 7 4.72 -24.21 3.34
CA ALA A 7 3.28 -24.32 3.58
C ALA A 7 2.78 -23.25 4.54
N ARG A 8 3.58 -22.89 5.56
CA ARG A 8 3.29 -21.76 6.46
C ARG A 8 3.34 -20.42 5.71
N CYS A 9 4.31 -20.24 4.82
CA CYS A 9 4.45 -19.03 4.00
C CYS A 9 3.27 -18.89 3.01
N ALA A 10 2.87 -19.97 2.34
CA ALA A 10 1.76 -20.00 1.41
C ALA A 10 0.40 -19.79 2.11
N LYS A 11 0.22 -20.34 3.32
CA LYS A 11 -0.98 -20.10 4.14
C LYS A 11 -1.08 -18.63 4.56
N ASN A 12 0.00 -18.08 5.12
CA ASN A 12 0.07 -16.66 5.48
C ASN A 12 -0.16 -15.77 4.27
N ALA A 13 0.42 -16.10 3.11
CA ALA A 13 0.22 -15.35 1.87
C ALA A 13 -1.25 -15.37 1.41
N ARG A 14 -1.95 -16.50 1.52
CA ARG A 14 -3.38 -16.63 1.18
C ARG A 14 -4.28 -15.84 2.14
N GLU A 15 -4.03 -15.91 3.45
CA GLU A 15 -4.75 -15.11 4.45
C GLU A 15 -4.52 -13.60 4.20
N TYR A 16 -3.29 -13.24 3.82
CA TYR A 16 -2.95 -11.86 3.48
C TYR A 16 -3.58 -11.39 2.16
N ILE A 17 -3.71 -12.28 1.14
CA ILE A 17 -4.40 -11.97 -0.12
C ILE A 17 -5.89 -11.65 0.11
N GLY A 18 -6.55 -12.35 1.05
CA GLY A 18 -7.94 -12.08 1.41
C GLY A 18 -8.16 -10.70 2.06
N ASN A 19 -7.13 -10.17 2.73
CA ASN A 19 -7.17 -8.88 3.42
C ASN A 19 -6.62 -7.70 2.60
N ARG A 20 -6.18 -7.94 1.35
CA ARG A 20 -5.68 -6.84 0.52
C ARG A 20 -6.79 -5.85 0.20
N PRO A 21 -6.49 -4.54 0.19
CA PRO A 21 -7.40 -3.57 -0.37
C PRO A 21 -7.74 -3.98 -1.81
N ARG A 22 -9.04 -4.05 -2.13
CA ARG A 22 -9.56 -4.42 -3.45
C ARG A 22 -9.31 -3.29 -4.46
N LEU A 23 -8.05 -3.10 -4.82
CA LEU A 23 -7.63 -2.15 -5.83
C LEU A 23 -7.88 -2.72 -7.22
N VAL A 24 -8.37 -1.87 -8.11
CA VAL A 24 -8.65 -2.24 -9.51
C VAL A 24 -7.57 -1.63 -10.38
N GLU A 25 -6.88 -2.46 -11.16
CA GLU A 25 -5.83 -2.02 -12.07
C GLU A 25 -6.35 -0.94 -13.03
N GLY A 26 -5.54 0.09 -13.24
CA GLY A 26 -5.88 1.25 -14.04
C GLY A 26 -6.67 2.34 -13.32
N LYS A 27 -7.25 2.10 -12.13
CA LYS A 27 -7.97 3.14 -11.37
C LYS A 27 -7.03 4.09 -10.63
N ILE A 28 -7.47 5.34 -10.49
CA ILE A 28 -6.76 6.37 -9.73
C ILE A 28 -7.26 6.36 -8.28
N TYR A 29 -6.33 6.27 -7.34
CA TYR A 29 -6.57 6.33 -5.91
C TYR A 29 -5.86 7.55 -5.31
N THR A 30 -6.40 8.09 -4.23
CA THR A 30 -5.76 9.15 -3.47
C THR A 30 -5.02 8.52 -2.29
N LEU A 31 -3.69 8.53 -2.34
CA LEU A 31 -2.83 8.12 -1.24
C LEU A 31 -2.53 9.34 -0.36
N ILE A 32 -2.74 9.21 0.94
CA ILE A 32 -2.62 10.31 1.91
C ILE A 32 -1.35 10.09 2.73
N PHE A 33 -0.36 10.94 2.53
CA PHE A 33 0.91 10.91 3.25
C PHE A 33 0.86 11.89 4.41
N ARG A 34 0.87 11.39 5.65
CA ARG A 34 1.07 12.22 6.84
C ARG A 34 2.56 12.20 7.21
N GLN A 35 3.21 13.37 7.18
CA GLN A 35 4.55 13.52 7.75
C GLN A 35 4.44 13.74 9.27
N GLN A 36 5.31 13.11 10.04
CA GLN A 36 5.46 13.43 11.46
C GLN A 36 5.92 14.89 11.60
N PRO A 37 5.37 15.67 12.54
CA PRO A 37 5.88 16.99 12.82
C PRO A 37 7.18 16.82 13.62
N GLU A 38 8.35 16.99 12.97
CA GLU A 38 9.60 17.08 13.74
C GLU A 38 9.73 18.40 14.50
N ARG A 39 8.88 19.43 14.26
CA ARG A 39 8.96 20.71 15.02
C ARG A 39 7.84 21.74 14.89
N SER A 40 6.74 21.53 14.17
CA SER A 40 5.71 22.59 14.03
C SER A 40 4.29 22.10 13.76
N GLU A 41 3.34 22.81 14.38
CA GLU A 41 1.93 22.54 14.70
C GLU A 41 0.93 22.25 13.56
N LYS A 42 1.34 21.80 12.38
CA LYS A 42 0.36 21.47 11.33
C LYS A 42 0.65 20.10 10.72
N HIS A 43 -0.16 19.12 11.13
CA HIS A 43 -0.34 17.85 10.43
C HIS A 43 -0.73 18.13 8.97
N THR A 44 0.25 18.31 8.10
CA THR A 44 -0.01 18.62 6.69
C THR A 44 -0.13 17.29 5.96
N ALA A 45 -1.36 16.77 5.88
CA ALA A 45 -1.65 15.57 5.11
C ALA A 45 -1.51 15.87 3.62
N ILE A 46 -0.51 15.29 2.97
CA ILE A 46 -0.27 15.45 1.53
C ILE A 46 -1.06 14.38 0.80
N LYS A 47 -2.08 14.78 0.05
CA LYS A 47 -2.87 13.89 -0.79
C LYS A 47 -2.24 13.78 -2.18
N LYS A 48 -1.89 12.57 -2.61
CA LYS A 48 -1.36 12.30 -3.94
C LYS A 48 -2.29 11.37 -4.69
N ARG A 49 -2.76 11.80 -5.86
CA ARG A 49 -3.52 10.96 -6.80
C ARG A 49 -2.53 10.07 -7.54
N MET A 50 -2.70 8.76 -7.46
CA MET A 50 -1.86 7.79 -8.13
C MET A 50 -2.70 6.71 -8.77
N ARG A 51 -2.36 6.33 -10.01
CA ARG A 51 -2.96 5.24 -10.73
C ARG A 51 -2.40 3.91 -10.24
N PHE A 52 -3.25 3.00 -9.81
CA PHE A 52 -2.82 1.65 -9.48
C PHE A 52 -2.54 0.89 -10.77
N LEU A 53 -1.32 0.40 -10.92
CA LEU A 53 -0.89 -0.32 -12.13
C LEU A 53 -1.03 -1.82 -11.97
N LYS A 54 -0.48 -2.39 -10.89
CA LYS A 54 -0.39 -3.84 -10.74
C LYS A 54 -0.28 -4.28 -9.29
N ALA A 55 -0.94 -5.39 -8.97
CA ALA A 55 -0.75 -6.12 -7.73
C ALA A 55 0.46 -7.05 -7.83
N LEU A 56 1.46 -6.86 -6.96
CA LEU A 56 2.58 -7.77 -6.78
C LEU A 56 2.37 -8.60 -5.50
N PRO A 57 3.14 -9.71 -5.30
CA PRO A 57 2.99 -10.55 -4.11
C PRO A 57 3.11 -9.80 -2.78
N HIS A 58 4.01 -8.82 -2.67
CA HIS A 58 4.24 -8.06 -1.43
C HIS A 58 3.98 -6.56 -1.56
N HIS A 59 3.83 -6.07 -2.79
CA HIS A 59 3.72 -4.64 -3.09
C HIS A 59 2.57 -4.35 -4.04
N ALA A 60 2.14 -3.10 -4.05
CA ALA A 60 1.26 -2.51 -5.05
C ALA A 60 2.06 -1.49 -5.85
N LEU A 61 2.01 -1.58 -7.17
CA LEU A 61 2.66 -0.62 -8.06
C LEU A 61 1.67 0.50 -8.40
N PHE A 62 2.09 1.73 -8.18
CA PHE A 62 1.34 2.93 -8.52
C PHE A 62 2.14 3.85 -9.43
N GLU A 63 1.44 4.71 -10.16
CA GLU A 63 2.00 5.71 -11.06
C GLU A 63 1.38 7.07 -10.76
N ASN A 64 2.19 8.12 -10.67
CA ASN A 64 1.67 9.48 -10.51
C ASN A 64 1.28 10.10 -11.87
N PRO A 65 0.63 11.27 -11.90
CA PRO A 65 0.25 11.95 -13.15
C PRO A 65 1.45 12.34 -14.03
N TYR A 66 2.66 12.40 -13.45
CA TYR A 66 3.91 12.69 -14.16
C TYR A 66 4.57 11.42 -14.75
N GLY A 67 3.92 10.25 -14.69
CA GLY A 67 4.45 8.98 -15.20
C GLY A 67 5.50 8.32 -14.29
N ILE A 68 5.74 8.85 -13.09
CA ILE A 68 6.69 8.29 -12.13
C ILE A 68 6.02 7.14 -11.38
N LYS A 69 6.62 5.95 -11.48
CA LYS A 69 6.18 4.74 -10.80
C LYS A 69 6.74 4.66 -9.39
N ARG A 70 5.92 4.23 -8.44
CA ARG A 70 6.33 3.92 -7.06
C ARG A 70 5.67 2.64 -6.59
N SER A 71 6.43 1.81 -5.89
CA SER A 71 5.95 0.61 -5.21
C SER A 71 5.73 0.91 -3.72
N PHE A 72 4.62 0.43 -3.18
CA PHE A 72 4.33 0.45 -1.75
C PHE A 72 4.03 -0.96 -1.28
N THR A 73 4.44 -1.35 -0.08
CA THR A 73 3.97 -2.60 0.54
C THR A 73 2.46 -2.53 0.75
N TRP A 74 1.78 -3.68 0.79
CA TRP A 74 0.34 -3.72 1.04
C TRP A 74 -0.06 -3.06 2.37
N TRP A 75 0.78 -3.19 3.41
CA TRP A 75 0.58 -2.51 4.69
C TRP A 75 0.63 -0.98 4.53
N GLU A 76 1.64 -0.45 3.84
CA GLU A 76 1.69 0.99 3.53
C GLU A 76 0.48 1.44 2.72
N VAL A 77 0.02 0.65 1.74
CA VAL A 77 -1.16 0.98 0.94
C VAL A 77 -2.40 1.10 1.82
N GLU A 78 -2.63 0.16 2.74
CA GLU A 78 -3.76 0.24 3.67
C GLU A 78 -3.70 1.51 4.51
N LYS A 79 -2.51 1.84 5.03
CA LYS A 79 -2.27 3.06 5.82
C LYS A 79 -2.50 4.32 4.99
N LEU A 80 -1.93 4.39 3.79
CA LEU A 80 -2.04 5.53 2.89
C LEU A 80 -3.48 5.75 2.39
N LEU A 81 -4.26 4.69 2.18
CA LEU A 81 -5.68 4.80 1.80
C LEU A 81 -6.54 5.32 2.94
N LYS A 82 -6.22 4.93 4.19
CA LYS A 82 -6.89 5.42 5.41
C LYS A 82 -6.32 6.79 5.87
N GLY A 83 -5.21 7.22 5.29
CA GLY A 83 -4.44 8.37 5.73
C GLY A 83 -3.80 8.21 7.09
N GLU A 84 -3.59 6.98 7.53
CA GLU A 84 -2.79 6.69 8.72
C GLU A 84 -1.31 6.96 8.46
N GLN A 85 -0.55 7.06 9.54
CA GLN A 85 0.90 7.23 9.48
C GLN A 85 1.57 5.92 9.06
N ILE A 86 2.53 6.02 8.13
CA ILE A 86 3.41 4.92 7.70
C ILE A 86 4.78 5.02 8.39
#